data_AF-A0A957PI36-F1
#
_entry.id   AF-A0A957PI36-F1
#
_cell.length_a   1.000
_cell.length_b   1.000
_cell.length_c   1.000
_cell.angle_alpha   90.00
_cell.angle_beta   90.00
_cell.angle_gamma   90.00
#
_symmetry.space_group_name_H-M   'P 1'
#
loop_
_entity.id
_entity.type
_entity.pdbx_description
1 polymer ?
#
loop_
_entity_poly.entity_id
_entity_poly.type
_entity_poly.pdbx_seq_one_letter_code
_entity_poly.pdbx_strand_id
1 'polypeptide(L)'
;MNFNNQRSSRFRHWPRLLTGLLALLLLLVAPMSARPVFAQSVITVNTFADELNANGNCSLREAIQAANTNAAVDACPAGGNSAADVINLPAGTYTLAIAGVNETANAKGDLNILGDVIINGASAATTIINANSIDRVFTVASNKTVHMNALTIMGGTVVYGGGIQNLGNLTITNSTIKDNVAATAGGIDSSGTLMLIGSTISGNRITAGGYGGLWNHGSATLVNSTVSGNTSSNVGGIYNDQNSSLTLINVTVSGNGKTNDNKSGIGNAGTLILSNTIINNNCANTGAGTASATSHHNLMLNSSNACGLVNGVNNNQVGANPQLGTLANNQGNTFTHALLVGSPAIDAGDAATCAAAPVNNRDQRNFARPVDGNDDTSAVCDIGSFEFRATASQPEIDVQGNNVSITSGDTTPSTIDDTDFGRAEDDGNFATSHLFTINNLGNEQLDISDIMLSGAGKDEFRLTFVGSNPPTSVPPNNTPQDSFVFFVDFGPRTPGLHQATVSIANNDDNENPYTFAIQGTGGAADGDNDGIPDGTDNCPAVSNPDQANFDGDGQGDACDADDDNDGLSDVNEAAAGTNPHNPDTDNDTVGDNSDIC
;
A
#
# COMPACT_ATOMS: atom_id res chain seq x y z
N MET A 1 38.36 51.62 -38.46
CA MET A 1 39.77 51.74 -38.04
C MET A 1 39.86 51.52 -36.54
N ASN A 2 40.75 50.61 -36.11
CA ASN A 2 41.38 50.41 -34.80
C ASN A 2 40.57 50.44 -33.48
N PHE A 3 40.46 49.25 -32.88
CA PHE A 3 41.17 48.79 -31.67
C PHE A 3 41.45 49.73 -30.48
N ASN A 4 41.28 49.13 -29.29
CA ASN A 4 42.19 49.15 -28.13
C ASN A 4 42.17 50.38 -27.19
N ASN A 5 42.48 50.30 -25.88
CA ASN A 5 42.58 49.25 -24.85
C ASN A 5 43.12 49.93 -23.57
N GLN A 6 42.77 49.40 -22.39
CA GLN A 6 43.61 49.22 -21.17
C GLN A 6 43.97 50.37 -20.19
N ARG A 7 43.72 50.02 -18.90
CA ARG A 7 44.58 50.08 -17.68
C ARG A 7 44.93 51.46 -17.10
N SER A 8 45.20 51.69 -15.81
CA SER A 8 45.11 51.03 -14.48
C SER A 8 45.74 52.07 -13.51
N SER A 9 45.36 52.31 -12.25
CA SER A 9 45.90 51.61 -11.06
C SER A 9 45.72 52.43 -9.75
N ARG A 10 45.22 51.75 -8.70
CA ARG A 10 45.47 51.75 -7.22
C ARG A 10 46.12 52.94 -6.46
N PHE A 11 45.60 53.30 -5.25
CA PHE A 11 46.14 52.93 -3.89
C PHE A 11 45.53 53.69 -2.65
N ARG A 12 45.13 52.90 -1.62
CA ARG A 12 45.17 53.01 -0.11
C ARG A 12 44.71 54.22 0.78
N HIS A 13 43.71 53.91 1.65
CA HIS A 13 43.49 54.04 3.13
C HIS A 13 43.64 55.34 4.00
N TRP A 14 42.49 55.75 4.63
CA TRP A 14 42.09 56.20 6.02
C TRP A 14 43.11 56.74 7.07
N PRO A 15 42.76 57.50 8.19
CA PRO A 15 41.55 57.35 9.08
C PRO A 15 41.05 58.55 10.02
N ARG A 16 40.05 58.25 10.91
CA ARG A 16 39.65 58.81 12.28
C ARG A 16 38.86 60.13 12.43
N LEU A 17 38.04 60.45 13.47
CA LEU A 17 37.08 59.84 14.46
C LEU A 17 36.77 60.91 15.56
N LEU A 18 35.52 61.03 16.08
CA LEU A 18 35.02 61.39 17.46
C LEU A 18 33.87 62.44 17.63
N THR A 19 32.70 61.95 18.11
CA THR A 19 31.77 62.38 19.23
C THR A 19 31.23 63.83 19.37
N GLY A 20 29.96 64.13 19.75
CA GLY A 20 28.76 63.37 20.16
C GLY A 20 27.65 64.31 20.71
N LEU A 21 26.39 63.85 20.84
CA LEU A 21 25.46 64.20 21.95
C LEU A 21 24.22 63.28 21.98
N LEU A 22 23.78 63.01 23.21
CA LEU A 22 22.85 61.99 23.69
C LEU A 22 21.39 62.46 23.62
N ALA A 23 20.45 61.63 23.15
CA ALA A 23 19.01 61.81 23.38
C ALA A 23 18.38 60.49 23.82
N LEU A 24 17.76 60.54 25.00
CA LEU A 24 17.13 59.47 25.75
C LEU A 24 15.80 59.08 25.08
N LEU A 25 15.70 57.87 24.50
CA LEU A 25 14.44 57.31 24.00
C LEU A 25 13.93 56.27 25.03
N LEU A 26 12.83 56.61 25.71
CA LEU A 26 12.09 55.68 26.57
C LEU A 26 11.54 54.54 25.68
N LEU A 27 12.06 53.31 25.88
CA LEU A 27 11.47 52.08 25.36
C LEU A 27 10.17 51.79 26.11
N LEU A 28 9.03 52.13 25.51
CA LEU A 28 7.75 51.49 25.82
C LEU A 28 7.83 50.04 25.33
N VAL A 29 8.13 49.12 26.24
CA VAL A 29 7.81 47.71 26.05
C VAL A 29 6.30 47.60 26.11
N ALA A 30 5.63 47.76 24.98
CA ALA A 30 4.26 47.27 24.85
C ALA A 30 4.35 45.73 25.01
N PRO A 31 3.57 45.11 25.92
CA PRO A 31 3.51 43.67 25.95
C PRO A 31 3.05 43.21 24.56
N MET A 32 3.85 42.38 23.90
CA MET A 32 3.32 41.53 22.83
C MET A 32 2.22 40.71 23.50
N SER A 33 0.97 41.17 23.41
CA SER A 33 -0.14 40.29 23.75
C SER A 33 0.01 39.11 22.81
N ALA A 34 0.24 37.92 23.37
CA ALA A 34 0.04 36.69 22.62
C ALA A 34 -1.29 36.84 21.89
N ARG A 35 -1.26 36.91 20.56
CA ARG A 35 -2.50 36.82 19.79
C ARG A 35 -3.14 35.51 20.24
N PRO A 36 -4.44 35.48 20.58
CA PRO A 36 -5.08 34.22 20.90
C PRO A 36 -4.83 33.27 19.73
N VAL A 37 -4.15 32.16 20.01
CA VAL A 37 -4.11 31.03 19.09
C VAL A 37 -5.53 30.49 19.12
N PHE A 38 -6.35 30.90 18.15
CA PHE A 38 -7.69 30.34 18.02
C PHE A 38 -7.54 28.85 17.74
N ALA A 39 -8.19 28.02 18.55
CA ALA A 39 -8.22 26.59 18.33
C ALA A 39 -8.84 26.32 16.95
N GLN A 40 -8.16 25.52 16.13
CA GLN A 40 -8.68 25.08 14.84
C GLN A 40 -9.85 24.12 15.08
N SER A 41 -10.98 24.31 14.40
CA SER A 41 -12.13 23.41 14.54
C SER A 41 -11.78 22.06 13.89
N VAL A 42 -11.98 20.97 14.65
CA VAL A 42 -11.71 19.60 14.20
C VAL A 42 -13.02 18.83 14.14
N ILE A 43 -13.33 18.30 12.96
CA ILE A 43 -14.45 17.42 12.67
C ILE A 43 -13.87 16.02 12.44
N THR A 44 -14.25 15.05 13.27
CA THR A 44 -13.82 13.65 13.10
C THR A 44 -14.99 12.85 12.57
N VAL A 45 -14.84 12.31 11.37
CA VAL A 45 -15.83 11.43 10.75
C VAL A 45 -15.82 10.10 11.49
N ASN A 46 -17.00 9.59 11.86
CA ASN A 46 -17.14 8.38 12.67
C ASN A 46 -18.01 7.30 12.01
N THR A 47 -18.51 7.55 10.80
CA THR A 47 -19.22 6.58 9.97
C THR A 47 -18.68 6.60 8.55
N PHE A 48 -18.70 5.42 7.90
CA PHE A 48 -18.37 5.27 6.49
C PHE A 48 -19.58 5.46 5.56
N ALA A 49 -20.78 5.55 6.14
CA ALA A 49 -22.01 5.78 5.39
C ALA A 49 -21.97 7.15 4.72
N ASP A 50 -22.44 7.21 3.47
CA ASP A 50 -22.76 8.48 2.80
C ASP A 50 -24.23 8.83 3.08
N GLU A 51 -24.47 9.72 4.03
CA GLU A 51 -25.81 10.03 4.53
C GLU A 51 -25.98 11.50 4.94
N LEU A 52 -27.23 11.86 5.26
CA LEU A 52 -27.66 13.16 5.78
C LEU A 52 -28.79 13.02 6.82
N ASN A 53 -29.00 11.82 7.37
CA ASN A 53 -30.09 11.60 8.33
C ASN A 53 -29.60 11.86 9.76
N ALA A 54 -30.50 12.29 10.64
CA ALA A 54 -30.13 12.61 12.02
C ALA A 54 -30.12 11.35 12.90
N ASN A 55 -29.03 10.57 12.84
CA ASN A 55 -28.86 9.32 13.58
C ASN A 55 -27.77 9.37 14.67
N GLY A 56 -27.11 10.52 14.84
CA GLY A 56 -26.04 10.71 15.81
C GLY A 56 -24.66 10.29 15.30
N ASN A 57 -24.51 10.09 13.99
CA ASN A 57 -23.22 9.88 13.34
C ASN A 57 -22.78 11.15 12.59
N CYS A 58 -21.50 11.18 12.23
CA CYS A 58 -20.88 12.23 11.45
C CYS A 58 -20.23 11.56 10.24
N SER A 59 -20.91 11.60 9.10
CA SER A 59 -20.41 11.13 7.81
C SER A 59 -19.48 12.15 7.16
N LEU A 60 -18.74 11.74 6.12
CA LEU A 60 -17.91 12.65 5.33
C LEU A 60 -18.75 13.77 4.68
N ARG A 61 -19.94 13.45 4.19
CA ARG A 61 -20.83 14.44 3.55
C ARG A 61 -21.31 15.48 4.56
N GLU A 62 -21.72 15.06 5.74
CA GLU A 62 -22.12 15.95 6.84
C GLU A 62 -20.95 16.79 7.34
N ALA A 63 -19.75 16.20 7.45
CA ALA A 63 -18.54 16.92 7.85
C ALA A 63 -18.20 18.06 6.90
N ILE A 64 -18.32 17.83 5.59
CA ILE A 64 -18.10 18.88 4.59
C ILE A 64 -19.21 19.92 4.63
N GLN A 65 -20.48 19.55 4.85
CA GLN A 65 -21.55 20.54 5.05
C GLN A 65 -21.32 21.39 6.30
N ALA A 66 -20.86 20.78 7.40
CA ALA A 66 -20.56 21.47 8.64
C ALA A 66 -19.41 22.47 8.47
N ALA A 67 -18.34 22.07 7.76
CA ALA A 67 -17.22 22.94 7.41
C ALA A 67 -17.63 24.07 6.44
N ASN A 68 -18.48 23.78 5.45
CA ASN A 68 -18.93 24.79 4.49
C ASN A 68 -19.82 25.87 5.12
N THR A 69 -20.61 25.50 6.12
CA THR A 69 -21.63 26.38 6.72
C THR A 69 -21.21 26.97 8.07
N ASN A 70 -20.12 26.48 8.66
CA ASN A 70 -19.75 26.75 10.05
C ASN A 70 -20.90 26.50 11.04
N ALA A 71 -21.72 25.49 10.74
CA ALA A 71 -22.84 25.06 11.55
C ALA A 71 -22.76 23.55 11.80
N ALA A 72 -23.25 23.09 12.94
CA ALA A 72 -23.28 21.65 13.22
C ALA A 72 -24.24 20.94 12.26
N VAL A 73 -23.87 19.75 11.82
CA VAL A 73 -24.69 18.88 10.95
C VAL A 73 -24.68 17.49 11.57
N ASP A 74 -25.85 17.04 12.05
CA ASP A 74 -26.00 15.87 12.94
C ASP A 74 -24.94 15.83 14.06
N ALA A 75 -24.10 14.78 14.14
CA ALA A 75 -23.04 14.69 15.13
C ALA A 75 -21.73 15.39 14.71
N CYS A 76 -21.65 15.93 13.49
CA CYS A 76 -20.52 16.74 13.07
C CYS A 76 -20.59 18.13 13.74
N PRO A 77 -19.56 18.52 14.52
CA PRO A 77 -19.53 19.84 15.15
C PRO A 77 -19.42 20.94 14.09
N ALA A 78 -19.85 22.15 14.46
CA ALA A 78 -19.71 23.34 13.63
C ALA A 78 -18.23 23.65 13.31
N GLY A 79 -17.99 24.08 12.07
CA GLY A 79 -16.71 24.67 11.65
C GLY A 79 -16.38 25.99 12.36
N GLY A 80 -15.16 26.47 12.12
CA GLY A 80 -14.59 27.69 12.70
C GLY A 80 -14.74 28.92 11.80
N ASN A 81 -14.87 30.11 12.41
CA ASN A 81 -15.10 31.36 11.67
C ASN A 81 -13.82 32.10 11.23
N SER A 82 -12.62 31.57 11.50
CA SER A 82 -11.37 32.35 11.34
C SER A 82 -10.14 31.55 10.92
N ALA A 83 -10.26 30.23 10.78
CA ALA A 83 -9.20 29.34 10.32
C ALA A 83 -9.82 28.21 9.49
N ALA A 84 -9.02 27.54 8.67
CA ALA A 84 -9.49 26.38 7.92
C ALA A 84 -9.95 25.27 8.86
N ASP A 85 -11.08 24.63 8.55
CA ASP A 85 -11.57 23.48 9.31
C ASP A 85 -10.72 22.24 9.04
N VAL A 86 -10.52 21.40 10.05
CA VAL A 86 -9.84 20.11 9.89
C VAL A 86 -10.86 18.99 9.90
N ILE A 87 -10.94 18.24 8.81
CA ILE A 87 -11.70 17.00 8.72
C ILE A 87 -10.73 15.84 8.83
N ASN A 88 -10.86 15.04 9.89
CA ASN A 88 -10.08 13.82 10.09
C ASN A 88 -10.91 12.61 9.68
N LEU A 89 -10.33 11.79 8.82
CA LEU A 89 -10.89 10.55 8.29
C LEU A 89 -10.11 9.36 8.84
N PRO A 90 -10.70 8.56 9.74
CA PRO A 90 -10.17 7.25 10.10
C PRO A 90 -9.97 6.35 8.87
N ALA A 91 -9.11 5.33 9.02
CA ALA A 91 -8.93 4.30 8.00
C ALA A 91 -10.27 3.61 7.67
N GLY A 92 -10.55 3.47 6.38
CA GLY A 92 -11.75 2.86 5.84
C GLY A 92 -12.13 3.42 4.47
N THR A 93 -13.24 2.92 3.93
CA THR A 93 -13.73 3.29 2.59
C THR A 93 -15.02 4.08 2.69
N TYR A 94 -14.94 5.37 2.37
CA TYR A 94 -16.05 6.31 2.28
C TYR A 94 -16.64 6.24 0.87
N THR A 95 -17.69 5.43 0.71
CA THR A 95 -18.32 5.21 -0.60
C THR A 95 -19.51 6.15 -0.75
N LEU A 96 -19.48 7.03 -1.75
CA LEU A 96 -20.63 7.88 -2.06
C LEU A 96 -21.80 7.02 -2.57
N ALA A 97 -23.00 7.29 -2.04
CA ALA A 97 -24.21 6.52 -2.29
C ALA A 97 -25.37 7.39 -2.76
N ILE A 98 -25.36 8.69 -2.47
CA ILE A 98 -26.47 9.59 -2.82
C ILE A 98 -26.26 10.14 -4.24
N ALA A 99 -26.90 9.53 -5.23
CA ALA A 99 -26.78 9.97 -6.63
C ALA A 99 -27.40 11.36 -6.87
N GLY A 100 -26.72 12.18 -7.67
CA GLY A 100 -27.12 13.52 -8.06
C GLY A 100 -26.24 14.05 -9.18
N VAL A 101 -26.65 15.13 -9.84
CA VAL A 101 -25.81 15.85 -10.80
C VAL A 101 -25.96 17.34 -10.59
N ASN A 102 -24.88 18.10 -10.77
CA ASN A 102 -24.85 19.58 -10.77
C ASN A 102 -25.48 20.20 -9.52
N GLU A 103 -25.19 19.65 -8.35
CA GLU A 103 -25.66 20.13 -7.05
C GLU A 103 -24.48 20.77 -6.30
N THR A 104 -24.71 21.83 -5.52
CA THR A 104 -23.63 22.59 -4.88
C THR A 104 -23.72 22.71 -3.36
N ALA A 105 -24.83 22.27 -2.75
CA ALA A 105 -25.04 22.27 -1.30
C ALA A 105 -24.71 20.91 -0.64
N ASN A 106 -24.08 20.00 -1.37
CA ASN A 106 -23.72 18.64 -0.93
C ASN A 106 -24.90 17.77 -0.51
N ALA A 107 -26.09 18.04 -1.04
CA ALA A 107 -27.27 17.22 -0.79
C ALA A 107 -27.19 15.85 -1.50
N LYS A 108 -26.41 15.75 -2.58
CA LYS A 108 -26.28 14.57 -3.45
C LYS A 108 -25.09 14.75 -4.40
N GLY A 109 -24.68 13.66 -5.05
CA GLY A 109 -23.60 13.65 -6.04
C GLY A 109 -22.25 13.84 -5.38
N ASP A 110 -21.45 14.71 -5.98
CA ASP A 110 -20.10 15.04 -5.52
C ASP A 110 -20.04 15.79 -4.18
N LEU A 111 -18.83 15.94 -3.66
CA LEU A 111 -18.52 16.69 -2.45
C LEU A 111 -17.90 18.04 -2.81
N ASN A 112 -18.70 19.10 -2.77
CA ASN A 112 -18.33 20.48 -3.00
C ASN A 112 -17.72 21.10 -1.73
N ILE A 113 -16.48 21.56 -1.83
CA ILE A 113 -15.77 22.27 -0.76
C ILE A 113 -15.89 23.78 -1.02
N LEU A 114 -16.68 24.44 -0.18
CA LEU A 114 -17.03 25.86 -0.25
C LEU A 114 -16.36 26.69 0.86
N GLY A 115 -15.71 26.04 1.81
CA GLY A 115 -14.87 26.63 2.87
C GLY A 115 -13.37 26.40 2.64
N ASP A 116 -12.54 26.99 3.51
CA ASP A 116 -11.12 26.62 3.60
C ASP A 116 -11.04 25.38 4.50
N VAL A 117 -10.46 24.28 3.99
CA VAL A 117 -10.53 22.96 4.67
C VAL A 117 -9.20 22.21 4.56
N ILE A 118 -8.84 21.50 5.61
CA ILE A 118 -7.80 20.48 5.63
C ILE A 118 -8.48 19.12 5.81
N ILE A 119 -8.29 18.19 4.88
CA ILE A 119 -8.81 16.83 4.95
C ILE A 119 -7.63 15.87 5.14
N ASN A 120 -7.58 15.21 6.29
CA ASN A 120 -6.53 14.26 6.66
C ASN A 120 -7.09 12.85 6.70
N GLY A 121 -6.47 11.94 5.94
CA GLY A 121 -6.63 10.51 6.14
C GLY A 121 -5.57 9.91 7.05
N ALA A 122 -5.76 8.65 7.42
CA ALA A 122 -4.77 7.84 8.13
C ALA A 122 -3.57 7.46 7.23
N SER A 123 -3.85 6.93 6.04
CA SER A 123 -2.86 6.68 4.98
C SER A 123 -3.56 6.63 3.61
N ALA A 124 -2.84 6.85 2.50
CA ALA A 124 -3.43 6.67 1.17
C ALA A 124 -3.82 5.21 0.88
N ALA A 125 -3.17 4.24 1.52
CA ALA A 125 -3.50 2.82 1.37
C ALA A 125 -4.82 2.44 2.07
N THR A 126 -5.18 3.14 3.14
CA THR A 126 -6.29 2.73 4.02
C THR A 126 -7.44 3.73 4.09
N THR A 127 -7.26 4.98 3.69
CA THR A 127 -8.34 5.99 3.65
C THR A 127 -8.78 6.20 2.20
N ILE A 128 -9.89 5.56 1.82
CA ILE A 128 -10.36 5.54 0.44
C ILE A 128 -11.67 6.33 0.35
N ILE A 129 -11.72 7.32 -0.54
CA ILE A 129 -12.93 8.05 -0.88
C ILE A 129 -13.31 7.64 -2.29
N ASN A 130 -14.42 6.92 -2.42
CA ASN A 130 -14.86 6.30 -3.66
C ASN A 130 -16.20 6.90 -4.08
N ALA A 131 -16.24 7.58 -5.23
CA ALA A 131 -17.48 8.14 -5.77
C ALA A 131 -18.40 7.08 -6.42
N ASN A 132 -18.02 5.81 -6.44
CA ASN A 132 -18.90 4.69 -6.83
C ASN A 132 -19.55 4.86 -8.21
N SER A 133 -18.86 5.55 -9.12
CA SER A 133 -19.33 5.90 -10.47
C SER A 133 -20.63 6.72 -10.51
N ILE A 134 -21.04 7.37 -9.41
CA ILE A 134 -22.30 8.13 -9.37
C ILE A 134 -22.12 9.57 -9.86
N ASP A 135 -20.99 10.19 -9.54
CA ASP A 135 -20.64 11.57 -9.88
C ASP A 135 -19.11 11.76 -9.72
N ARG A 136 -18.63 12.99 -9.70
CA ARG A 136 -17.27 13.37 -9.31
C ARG A 136 -17.05 13.09 -7.82
N VAL A 137 -15.80 12.94 -7.39
CA VAL A 137 -15.51 12.87 -5.94
C VAL A 137 -15.57 14.26 -5.30
N PHE A 138 -14.73 15.21 -5.74
CA PHE A 138 -14.62 16.53 -5.14
C PHE A 138 -14.69 17.69 -6.14
N THR A 139 -15.34 18.77 -5.73
CA THR A 139 -15.22 20.09 -6.36
C THR A 139 -14.70 21.11 -5.36
N VAL A 140 -13.57 21.76 -5.67
CA VAL A 140 -13.00 22.86 -4.86
C VAL A 140 -13.43 24.19 -5.46
N ALA A 141 -14.17 24.98 -4.70
CA ALA A 141 -14.66 26.28 -5.14
C ALA A 141 -13.54 27.33 -5.30
N SER A 142 -13.82 28.36 -6.10
CA SER A 142 -12.88 29.46 -6.31
C SER A 142 -12.63 30.25 -5.03
N ASN A 143 -11.41 30.77 -4.90
CA ASN A 143 -10.93 31.50 -3.71
C ASN A 143 -10.98 30.69 -2.41
N LYS A 144 -10.97 29.36 -2.47
CA LYS A 144 -10.84 28.47 -1.32
C LYS A 144 -9.48 27.82 -1.28
N THR A 145 -8.95 27.64 -0.08
CA THR A 145 -7.69 26.94 0.18
C THR A 145 -7.99 25.58 0.79
N VAL A 146 -7.64 24.53 0.07
CA VAL A 146 -7.90 23.15 0.47
C VAL A 146 -6.59 22.37 0.53
N HIS A 147 -6.38 21.68 1.65
CA HIS A 147 -5.28 20.72 1.79
C HIS A 147 -5.85 19.32 1.93
N MET A 148 -5.41 18.39 1.09
CA MET A 148 -5.77 16.97 1.16
C MET A 148 -4.50 16.16 1.45
N ASN A 149 -4.51 15.35 2.50
CA ASN A 149 -3.35 14.57 2.93
C ASN A 149 -3.72 13.11 3.20
N ALA A 150 -2.89 12.18 2.70
CA ALA A 150 -2.97 10.75 3.01
C ALA A 150 -4.31 10.10 2.62
N LEU A 151 -4.78 10.35 1.39
CA LEU A 151 -6.06 9.86 0.86
C LEU A 151 -5.88 9.10 -0.45
N THR A 152 -6.77 8.14 -0.73
CA THR A 152 -7.06 7.67 -2.08
C THR A 152 -8.39 8.26 -2.56
N ILE A 153 -8.40 8.87 -3.74
CA ILE A 153 -9.56 9.48 -4.39
C ILE A 153 -9.84 8.74 -5.69
N MET A 154 -10.97 8.04 -5.76
CA MET A 154 -11.26 7.14 -6.89
C MET A 154 -12.72 7.00 -7.27
N GLY A 155 -12.94 6.32 -8.40
CA GLY A 155 -14.25 5.87 -8.85
C GLY A 155 -15.19 6.98 -9.32
N GLY A 156 -14.70 8.22 -9.46
CA GLY A 156 -15.53 9.30 -9.98
C GLY A 156 -15.78 9.17 -11.47
N THR A 157 -17.01 9.47 -11.90
CA THR A 157 -17.46 9.33 -13.28
C THR A 157 -18.33 10.50 -13.72
N VAL A 158 -17.79 11.41 -14.53
CA VAL A 158 -18.50 12.63 -15.00
C VAL A 158 -18.05 13.07 -16.39
N VAL A 159 -18.59 14.19 -16.88
CA VAL A 159 -18.12 14.84 -18.11
C VAL A 159 -16.72 15.47 -17.91
N TYR A 160 -16.45 16.16 -16.79
CA TYR A 160 -15.19 16.88 -16.53
C TYR A 160 -14.59 16.52 -15.17
N GLY A 161 -13.28 16.21 -15.10
CA GLY A 161 -12.54 16.00 -13.85
C GLY A 161 -13.13 14.89 -12.99
N GLY A 162 -12.96 13.62 -13.42
CA GLY A 162 -13.59 12.46 -12.80
C GLY A 162 -13.36 12.38 -11.29
N GLY A 163 -12.12 12.56 -10.85
CA GLY A 163 -11.78 12.60 -9.42
C GLY A 163 -12.06 13.97 -8.81
N ILE A 164 -11.36 15.00 -9.30
CA ILE A 164 -11.34 16.34 -8.69
C ILE A 164 -11.50 17.42 -9.75
N GLN A 165 -12.34 18.41 -9.46
CA GLN A 165 -12.36 19.70 -10.13
C GLN A 165 -11.85 20.78 -9.18
N ASN A 166 -10.79 21.47 -9.56
CA ASN A 166 -10.15 22.51 -8.77
C ASN A 166 -10.31 23.90 -9.42
N LEU A 167 -11.12 24.76 -8.78
CA LEU A 167 -11.26 26.18 -9.14
C LEU A 167 -10.54 27.11 -8.15
N GLY A 168 -10.00 26.57 -7.05
CA GLY A 168 -9.40 27.30 -5.94
C GLY A 168 -7.89 27.12 -5.81
N ASN A 169 -7.39 27.02 -4.59
CA ASN A 169 -6.01 26.69 -4.24
C ASN A 169 -5.97 25.32 -3.55
N LEU A 170 -5.57 24.30 -4.29
CA LEU A 170 -5.57 22.92 -3.85
C LEU A 170 -4.14 22.42 -3.65
N THR A 171 -3.84 21.97 -2.44
CA THR A 171 -2.62 21.23 -2.13
C THR A 171 -2.97 19.78 -1.81
N ILE A 172 -2.32 18.85 -2.48
CA ILE A 172 -2.47 17.41 -2.28
C ILE A 172 -1.12 16.84 -1.86
N THR A 173 -1.10 16.10 -0.76
CA THR A 173 0.12 15.51 -0.20
C THR A 173 -0.08 14.04 0.13
N ASN A 174 0.94 13.21 -0.10
CA ASN A 174 0.93 11.78 0.25
C ASN A 174 -0.33 11.03 -0.20
N SER A 175 -0.92 11.40 -1.35
CA SER A 175 -2.24 10.92 -1.76
C SER A 175 -2.23 10.33 -3.16
N THR A 176 -3.22 9.48 -3.43
CA THR A 176 -3.39 8.80 -4.71
C THR A 176 -4.71 9.22 -5.37
N ILE A 177 -4.65 9.67 -6.62
CA ILE A 177 -5.83 9.95 -7.45
C ILE A 177 -5.85 8.89 -8.55
N LYS A 178 -6.77 7.93 -8.44
CA LYS A 178 -6.77 6.77 -9.33
C LYS A 178 -8.12 6.30 -9.80
N ASP A 179 -8.11 5.59 -10.92
CA ASP A 179 -9.27 4.86 -11.45
C ASP A 179 -10.53 5.75 -11.63
N ASN A 180 -10.31 7.05 -11.89
CA ASN A 180 -11.39 7.98 -12.20
C ASN A 180 -11.61 8.05 -13.71
N VAL A 181 -12.87 8.18 -14.10
CA VAL A 181 -13.30 8.17 -15.50
C VAL A 181 -13.95 9.51 -15.83
N ALA A 182 -13.60 10.12 -16.95
CA ALA A 182 -14.36 11.26 -17.43
C ALA A 182 -14.44 11.37 -18.95
N ALA A 183 -15.36 12.17 -19.46
CA ALA A 183 -15.39 12.49 -20.88
C ALA A 183 -14.20 13.37 -21.28
N THR A 184 -13.78 14.33 -20.45
CA THR A 184 -12.78 15.34 -20.84
C THR A 184 -11.50 15.40 -19.98
N ALA A 185 -11.53 15.06 -18.68
CA ALA A 185 -10.33 14.96 -17.83
C ALA A 185 -10.48 13.87 -16.77
N GLY A 186 -9.66 12.81 -16.84
CA GLY A 186 -9.89 11.59 -16.06
C GLY A 186 -9.75 11.80 -14.55
N GLY A 187 -8.57 12.23 -14.10
CA GLY A 187 -8.24 12.36 -12.68
C GLY A 187 -8.57 13.74 -12.12
N ILE A 188 -7.78 14.74 -12.51
CA ILE A 188 -7.87 16.11 -11.98
C ILE A 188 -8.06 17.11 -13.13
N ASP A 189 -9.03 17.98 -12.98
CA ASP A 189 -9.26 19.17 -13.80
C ASP A 189 -8.97 20.43 -12.96
N SER A 190 -7.94 21.21 -13.30
CA SER A 190 -7.50 22.35 -12.48
C SER A 190 -7.43 23.66 -13.26
N SER A 191 -8.39 24.54 -13.00
CA SER A 191 -8.36 25.96 -13.40
C SER A 191 -7.69 26.85 -12.34
N GLY A 192 -7.63 26.38 -11.10
CA GLY A 192 -7.03 27.07 -9.97
C GLY A 192 -5.52 26.87 -9.85
N THR A 193 -5.00 27.04 -8.64
CA THR A 193 -3.63 26.64 -8.27
C THR A 193 -3.65 25.21 -7.72
N LEU A 194 -2.73 24.38 -8.19
CA LEU A 194 -2.56 22.99 -7.77
C LEU A 194 -1.12 22.75 -7.33
N MET A 195 -0.93 22.22 -6.13
CA MET A 195 0.36 21.71 -5.65
C MET A 195 0.22 20.24 -5.27
N LEU A 196 0.98 19.36 -5.91
CA LEU A 196 1.05 17.93 -5.56
C LEU A 196 2.43 17.60 -5.02
N ILE A 197 2.49 16.95 -3.85
CA ILE A 197 3.75 16.56 -3.21
C ILE A 197 3.66 15.11 -2.76
N GLY A 198 4.66 14.29 -3.09
CA GLY A 198 4.69 12.89 -2.61
C GLY A 198 3.47 12.09 -3.05
N SER A 199 2.90 12.38 -4.22
CA SER A 199 1.55 11.92 -4.60
C SER A 199 1.53 11.24 -5.96
N THR A 200 0.53 10.38 -6.18
CA THR A 200 0.42 9.57 -7.39
C THR A 200 -0.89 9.84 -8.13
N ILE A 201 -0.81 10.14 -9.43
CA ILE A 201 -1.97 10.17 -10.35
C ILE A 201 -1.87 8.96 -11.27
N SER A 202 -2.78 7.99 -11.14
CA SER A 202 -2.67 6.75 -11.90
C SER A 202 -3.95 6.11 -12.38
N GLY A 203 -3.92 5.43 -13.54
CA GLY A 203 -5.05 4.62 -14.01
C GLY A 203 -6.31 5.42 -14.36
N ASN A 204 -6.25 6.75 -14.39
CA ASN A 204 -7.40 7.58 -14.75
C ASN A 204 -7.63 7.50 -16.26
N ARG A 205 -8.91 7.44 -16.66
CA ARG A 205 -9.31 7.13 -18.05
C ARG A 205 -10.25 8.16 -18.62
N ILE A 206 -10.07 8.46 -19.90
CA ILE A 206 -10.95 9.33 -20.66
C ILE A 206 -11.76 8.55 -21.69
N THR A 207 -13.06 8.83 -21.78
CA THR A 207 -13.98 8.13 -22.68
C THR A 207 -14.26 8.86 -24.00
N ALA A 208 -14.10 10.19 -24.08
CA ALA A 208 -14.43 10.95 -25.30
C ALA A 208 -13.59 12.22 -25.53
N GLY A 209 -12.49 12.12 -26.29
CA GLY A 209 -11.83 13.29 -26.89
C GLY A 209 -11.12 14.25 -25.92
N GLY A 210 -11.03 13.91 -24.64
CA GLY A 210 -10.40 14.73 -23.59
C GLY A 210 -8.89 14.61 -23.44
N TYR A 211 -8.38 15.16 -22.34
CA TYR A 211 -6.96 15.31 -22.02
C TYR A 211 -6.61 14.83 -20.61
N GLY A 212 -5.59 13.99 -20.51
CA GLY A 212 -4.80 13.70 -19.31
C GLY A 212 -5.46 12.88 -18.18
N GLY A 213 -4.59 12.36 -17.31
CA GLY A 213 -4.89 12.16 -15.90
C GLY A 213 -4.93 13.49 -15.14
N LEU A 214 -4.17 14.50 -15.60
CA LEU A 214 -4.26 15.89 -15.15
C LEU A 214 -4.47 16.83 -16.34
N TRP A 215 -5.54 17.62 -16.30
CA TRP A 215 -5.73 18.78 -17.18
C TRP A 215 -5.50 20.06 -16.38
N ASN A 216 -4.42 20.77 -16.69
CA ASN A 216 -4.11 22.07 -16.11
C ASN A 216 -4.44 23.19 -17.09
N HIS A 217 -5.30 24.10 -16.66
CA HIS A 217 -5.60 25.37 -17.32
C HIS A 217 -5.45 26.57 -16.38
N GLY A 218 -4.78 26.35 -15.25
CA GLY A 218 -4.34 27.36 -14.28
C GLY A 218 -2.84 27.26 -13.99
N SER A 219 -2.48 27.06 -12.73
CA SER A 219 -1.09 26.84 -12.30
C SER A 219 -0.95 25.52 -11.56
N ALA A 220 -0.05 24.65 -12.01
CA ALA A 220 0.20 23.36 -11.39
C ALA A 220 1.70 23.17 -11.10
N THR A 221 2.02 22.75 -9.87
CA THR A 221 3.35 22.33 -9.46
C THR A 221 3.29 20.92 -8.89
N LEU A 222 4.04 19.99 -9.46
CA LEU A 222 4.19 18.63 -8.93
C LEU A 222 5.63 18.45 -8.42
N VAL A 223 5.76 17.91 -7.22
CA VAL A 223 7.03 17.66 -6.55
C VAL A 223 7.08 16.24 -6.02
N ASN A 224 8.18 15.52 -6.24
CA ASN A 224 8.36 14.15 -5.73
C ASN A 224 7.13 13.27 -6.00
N SER A 225 6.60 13.30 -7.22
CA SER A 225 5.29 12.73 -7.54
C SER A 225 5.34 11.84 -8.78
N THR A 226 4.44 10.87 -8.85
CA THR A 226 4.33 9.95 -9.99
C THR A 226 3.05 10.22 -10.80
N VAL A 227 3.16 10.28 -12.12
CA VAL A 227 2.00 10.26 -13.03
C VAL A 227 2.12 9.06 -13.94
N SER A 228 1.26 8.06 -13.79
CA SER A 228 1.45 6.77 -14.46
C SER A 228 0.19 6.06 -14.93
N GLY A 229 0.24 5.41 -16.10
CA GLY A 229 -0.85 4.55 -16.57
C GLY A 229 -2.18 5.28 -16.87
N ASN A 230 -2.17 6.60 -17.00
CA ASN A 230 -3.38 7.36 -17.34
C ASN A 230 -3.66 7.27 -18.86
N THR A 231 -4.91 7.03 -19.25
CA THR A 231 -5.26 6.69 -20.63
C THR A 231 -6.26 7.68 -21.25
N SER A 232 -5.98 8.11 -22.48
CA SER A 232 -6.82 9.04 -23.26
C SER A 232 -6.66 8.81 -24.75
N SER A 233 -7.61 9.30 -25.55
CA SER A 233 -7.50 9.36 -27.01
C SER A 233 -6.56 10.45 -27.54
N ASN A 234 -6.20 11.47 -26.75
CA ASN A 234 -5.32 12.56 -27.18
C ASN A 234 -4.00 12.61 -26.38
N VAL A 235 -4.08 12.96 -25.11
CA VAL A 235 -2.92 13.08 -24.19
C VAL A 235 -3.23 12.26 -22.96
N GLY A 236 -2.38 11.29 -22.62
CA GLY A 236 -2.65 10.35 -21.54
C GLY A 236 -2.33 10.92 -20.15
N GLY A 237 -1.13 11.48 -19.99
CA GLY A 237 -0.60 11.88 -18.68
C GLY A 237 -1.06 13.25 -18.23
N ILE A 238 -0.38 14.30 -18.68
CA ILE A 238 -0.64 15.69 -18.27
C ILE A 238 -0.87 16.54 -19.52
N TYR A 239 -1.91 17.36 -19.49
CA TYR A 239 -2.13 18.39 -20.50
C TYR A 239 -2.12 19.78 -19.85
N ASN A 240 -1.25 20.66 -20.35
CA ASN A 240 -1.10 22.03 -19.88
C ASN A 240 -1.53 23.01 -20.96
N ASP A 241 -2.59 23.77 -20.69
CA ASP A 241 -3.24 24.62 -21.67
C ASP A 241 -2.49 25.91 -21.98
N GLN A 242 -2.95 26.61 -23.01
CA GLN A 242 -2.44 27.94 -23.34
C GLN A 242 -2.62 28.91 -22.15
N ASN A 243 -1.64 29.79 -21.94
CA ASN A 243 -1.61 30.75 -20.81
C ASN A 243 -1.56 30.11 -19.41
N SER A 244 -1.32 28.80 -19.32
CA SER A 244 -1.19 28.06 -18.07
C SER A 244 0.26 27.79 -17.72
N SER A 245 0.54 27.47 -16.46
CA SER A 245 1.90 27.14 -15.99
C SER A 245 1.95 25.76 -15.37
N LEU A 246 2.93 24.95 -15.80
CA LEU A 246 3.23 23.64 -15.25
C LEU A 246 4.70 23.57 -14.84
N THR A 247 4.95 23.25 -13.58
CA THR A 247 6.29 23.02 -13.04
C THR A 247 6.38 21.59 -12.49
N LEU A 248 7.36 20.83 -12.95
CA LEU A 248 7.64 19.47 -12.46
C LEU A 248 9.04 19.43 -11.84
N ILE A 249 9.13 18.99 -10.58
CA ILE A 249 10.37 18.87 -9.83
C ILE A 249 10.45 17.46 -9.25
N ASN A 250 11.47 16.68 -9.61
CA ASN A 250 11.60 15.29 -9.14
C ASN A 250 10.33 14.46 -9.44
N VAL A 251 9.81 14.57 -10.66
CA VAL A 251 8.58 13.88 -11.07
C VAL A 251 8.92 12.72 -12.00
N THR A 252 8.16 11.63 -11.93
CA THR A 252 8.23 10.55 -12.91
C THR A 252 6.91 10.48 -13.68
N VAL A 253 6.96 10.68 -14.99
CA VAL A 253 5.84 10.50 -15.92
C VAL A 253 6.12 9.28 -16.80
N SER A 254 5.36 8.19 -16.61
CA SER A 254 5.65 6.90 -17.29
C SER A 254 4.36 6.15 -17.65
N GLY A 255 4.37 5.37 -18.73
CA GLY A 255 3.25 4.48 -19.08
C GLY A 255 1.90 5.17 -19.35
N ASN A 256 1.86 6.50 -19.55
CA ASN A 256 0.61 7.20 -19.88
C ASN A 256 0.31 7.12 -21.39
N GLY A 257 -0.97 7.19 -21.79
CA GLY A 257 -1.43 7.25 -23.19
C GLY A 257 -2.00 5.93 -23.74
N LYS A 258 -2.27 5.89 -25.04
CA LYS A 258 -2.52 4.63 -25.78
C LYS A 258 -1.19 4.04 -26.24
N THR A 259 -1.13 2.72 -26.42
CA THR A 259 -0.06 2.09 -27.19
C THR A 259 -0.06 2.70 -28.60
N ASN A 260 1.01 3.42 -28.97
CA ASN A 260 1.36 3.90 -30.31
C ASN A 260 1.02 5.37 -30.71
N ASP A 261 1.14 6.38 -29.82
CA ASP A 261 1.03 7.81 -30.24
C ASP A 261 2.08 8.76 -29.63
N ASN A 262 2.36 9.86 -30.34
CA ASN A 262 3.39 10.89 -30.13
C ASN A 262 3.13 11.83 -28.94
N LYS A 263 1.98 11.78 -28.25
CA LYS A 263 1.59 12.72 -27.17
C LYS A 263 1.23 12.05 -25.84
N SER A 264 1.82 10.89 -25.57
CA SER A 264 1.34 9.96 -24.56
C SER A 264 1.58 10.43 -23.11
N GLY A 265 2.68 11.15 -22.86
CA GLY A 265 3.09 11.64 -21.54
C GLY A 265 2.60 13.05 -21.21
N ILE A 266 3.14 14.06 -21.89
CA ILE A 266 2.78 15.47 -21.67
C ILE A 266 2.40 16.13 -23.00
N GLY A 267 1.26 16.81 -23.02
CA GLY A 267 0.90 17.78 -24.05
C GLY A 267 0.97 19.19 -23.49
N ASN A 268 1.74 20.08 -24.10
CA ASN A 268 1.95 21.43 -23.59
C ASN A 268 1.65 22.51 -24.64
N ALA A 269 0.83 23.49 -24.24
CA ALA A 269 0.53 24.72 -24.96
C ALA A 269 0.87 25.99 -24.14
N GLY A 270 1.17 25.85 -22.85
CA GLY A 270 1.53 26.92 -21.93
C GLY A 270 3.02 26.94 -21.54
N THR A 271 3.31 27.51 -20.38
CA THR A 271 4.66 27.51 -19.77
C THR A 271 4.93 26.16 -19.12
N LEU A 272 6.06 25.56 -19.45
CA LEU A 272 6.53 24.29 -18.88
C LEU A 272 7.94 24.44 -18.32
N ILE A 273 8.14 24.06 -17.05
CA ILE A 273 9.45 24.03 -16.40
C ILE A 273 9.67 22.62 -15.84
N LEU A 274 10.81 22.03 -16.18
CA LEU A 274 11.18 20.68 -15.77
C LEU A 274 12.54 20.70 -15.05
N SER A 275 12.58 20.18 -13.83
CA SER A 275 13.81 20.00 -13.08
C SER A 275 13.86 18.58 -12.51
N ASN A 276 14.96 17.87 -12.72
CA ASN A 276 15.14 16.50 -12.21
C ASN A 276 13.96 15.58 -12.55
N THR A 277 13.38 15.69 -13.74
CA THR A 277 12.14 14.98 -14.10
C THR A 277 12.40 13.88 -15.12
N ILE A 278 11.84 12.69 -14.89
CA ILE A 278 11.81 11.59 -15.85
C ILE A 278 10.51 11.64 -16.65
N ILE A 279 10.63 11.60 -17.98
CA ILE A 279 9.50 11.36 -18.88
C ILE A 279 9.80 10.12 -19.73
N ASN A 280 9.30 8.98 -19.28
CA ASN A 280 9.36 7.69 -19.96
C ASN A 280 8.14 7.50 -20.89
N ASN A 281 7.86 8.55 -21.65
CA ASN A 281 6.73 8.69 -22.56
C ASN A 281 7.09 9.71 -23.65
N ASN A 282 6.18 9.94 -24.59
CA ASN A 282 6.34 11.04 -25.53
C ASN A 282 5.86 12.36 -24.92
N CYS A 283 6.60 13.44 -25.15
CA CYS A 283 6.18 14.80 -24.83
C CYS A 283 5.97 15.57 -26.13
N ALA A 284 4.72 15.91 -26.42
CA ALA A 284 4.37 16.62 -27.65
C ALA A 284 4.02 18.08 -27.39
N ASN A 285 4.60 18.93 -28.23
CA ASN A 285 4.25 20.34 -28.31
C ASN A 285 2.99 20.50 -29.15
N THR A 286 1.96 21.17 -28.62
CA THR A 286 0.87 21.71 -29.43
C THR A 286 1.02 23.23 -29.46
N GLY A 287 1.57 23.77 -30.56
CA GLY A 287 1.86 25.20 -30.67
C GLY A 287 3.16 25.62 -29.96
N ALA A 288 3.16 26.78 -29.29
CA ALA A 288 4.35 27.48 -28.78
C ALA A 288 4.97 26.93 -27.47
N GLY A 289 4.46 25.81 -26.93
CA GLY A 289 4.80 25.32 -25.60
C GLY A 289 6.02 24.38 -25.53
N THR A 290 7.24 24.87 -25.77
CA THR A 290 8.47 24.12 -25.39
C THR A 290 8.77 24.28 -23.91
N ALA A 291 9.51 23.33 -23.34
CA ALA A 291 10.09 23.48 -22.01
C ALA A 291 10.95 24.76 -21.96
N SER A 292 10.87 25.47 -20.83
CA SER A 292 11.64 26.68 -20.55
C SER A 292 13.14 26.39 -20.64
N ALA A 293 13.93 27.39 -21.06
CA ALA A 293 15.39 27.33 -21.05
C ALA A 293 15.98 27.16 -19.64
N THR A 294 15.19 27.38 -18.59
CA THR A 294 15.56 27.11 -17.19
C THR A 294 15.43 25.62 -16.81
N SER A 295 14.89 24.78 -17.70
CA SER A 295 14.74 23.35 -17.42
C SER A 295 16.10 22.64 -17.47
N HIS A 296 16.37 21.77 -16.51
CA HIS A 296 17.67 21.13 -16.33
C HIS A 296 17.59 19.73 -15.72
N HIS A 297 18.63 18.91 -15.94
CA HIS A 297 18.79 17.59 -15.32
C HIS A 297 17.58 16.66 -15.51
N ASN A 298 16.92 16.73 -16.67
CA ASN A 298 15.78 15.87 -16.99
C ASN A 298 16.20 14.67 -17.82
N LEU A 299 15.44 13.57 -17.74
CA LEU A 299 15.69 12.35 -18.50
C LEU A 299 14.48 11.99 -19.37
N MET A 300 14.69 11.95 -20.68
CA MET A 300 13.65 11.76 -21.69
C MET A 300 13.95 10.50 -22.52
N LEU A 301 12.99 9.57 -22.60
CA LEU A 301 13.13 8.36 -23.43
C LEU A 301 13.25 8.71 -24.93
N ASN A 302 12.37 9.56 -25.45
CA ASN A 302 12.24 9.81 -26.88
C ASN A 302 12.98 11.08 -27.33
N SER A 303 13.95 10.92 -28.23
CA SER A 303 14.73 12.04 -28.78
C SER A 303 13.96 12.96 -29.74
N SER A 304 12.91 12.46 -30.40
CA SER A 304 12.12 13.22 -31.38
C SER A 304 11.00 14.04 -30.74
N ASN A 305 10.61 13.72 -29.50
CA ASN A 305 9.48 14.31 -28.78
C ASN A 305 9.85 14.58 -27.31
N ALA A 306 10.87 15.42 -27.11
CA ALA A 306 11.50 15.70 -25.81
C ALA A 306 11.08 17.06 -25.19
N CYS A 307 9.84 17.53 -25.43
CA CYS A 307 9.39 18.87 -25.03
C CYS A 307 10.25 20.05 -25.54
N GLY A 308 11.10 19.85 -26.56
CA GLY A 308 12.09 20.84 -26.99
C GLY A 308 13.39 20.86 -26.19
N LEU A 309 13.59 19.93 -25.25
CA LEU A 309 14.88 19.72 -24.59
C LEU A 309 15.89 19.12 -25.58
N VAL A 310 17.16 19.46 -25.37
CA VAL A 310 18.29 19.00 -26.19
C VAL A 310 19.26 18.22 -25.31
N ASN A 311 19.71 17.06 -25.80
CA ASN A 311 20.68 16.23 -25.08
C ASN A 311 21.96 17.02 -24.74
N GLY A 312 22.41 16.94 -23.49
CA GLY A 312 23.62 17.59 -22.98
C GLY A 312 23.47 19.10 -22.65
N VAL A 313 22.38 19.75 -23.05
CA VAL A 313 22.12 21.15 -22.67
C VAL A 313 21.48 21.17 -21.29
N ASN A 314 22.02 21.97 -20.35
CA ASN A 314 21.60 22.03 -18.95
C ASN A 314 21.50 20.63 -18.29
N ASN A 315 22.43 19.73 -18.65
CA ASN A 315 22.47 18.35 -18.15
C ASN A 315 21.20 17.53 -18.44
N ASN A 316 20.40 17.93 -19.43
CA ASN A 316 19.29 17.11 -19.88
C ASN A 316 19.81 15.88 -20.65
N GLN A 317 19.30 14.71 -20.31
CA GLN A 317 19.57 13.44 -20.98
C GLN A 317 18.38 13.11 -21.89
N VAL A 318 18.60 13.05 -23.20
CA VAL A 318 17.52 12.85 -24.17
C VAL A 318 17.86 11.69 -25.11
N GLY A 319 16.95 10.72 -25.22
CA GLY A 319 17.13 9.51 -26.02
C GLY A 319 17.68 8.32 -25.25
N ALA A 320 17.62 8.34 -23.91
CA ALA A 320 18.12 7.27 -23.04
C ALA A 320 16.96 6.58 -22.31
N ASN A 321 17.01 5.25 -22.19
CA ASN A 321 16.00 4.48 -21.47
C ASN A 321 16.15 4.71 -19.96
N PRO A 322 15.11 5.20 -19.25
CA PRO A 322 15.21 5.43 -17.82
C PRO A 322 15.26 4.16 -16.95
N GLN A 323 15.05 2.97 -17.52
CA GLN A 323 15.12 1.68 -16.81
C GLN A 323 14.30 1.70 -15.51
N LEU A 324 12.99 1.92 -15.68
CA LEU A 324 12.03 1.95 -14.58
C LEU A 324 11.46 0.56 -14.31
N GLY A 325 11.27 0.24 -13.03
CA GLY A 325 10.40 -0.85 -12.60
C GLY A 325 8.91 -0.55 -12.86
N THR A 326 8.05 -1.52 -12.54
CA THR A 326 6.59 -1.32 -12.59
C THR A 326 6.12 -0.29 -11.57
N LEU A 327 4.92 0.24 -11.75
CA LEU A 327 4.29 1.08 -10.72
C LEU A 327 3.88 0.16 -9.55
N ALA A 328 4.50 0.34 -8.38
CA ALA A 328 4.30 -0.53 -7.24
C ALA A 328 4.43 0.22 -5.91
N ASN A 329 4.06 -0.44 -4.82
CA ASN A 329 4.40 0.01 -3.48
C ASN A 329 5.88 -0.27 -3.21
N ASN A 330 6.74 0.73 -3.43
CA ASN A 330 8.17 0.61 -3.14
C ASN A 330 8.51 1.14 -1.74
N GLN A 331 7.70 0.77 -0.73
CA GLN A 331 7.85 1.14 0.68
C GLN A 331 7.58 2.63 0.99
N GLY A 332 6.69 3.27 0.24
CA GLY A 332 6.29 4.67 0.47
C GLY A 332 4.80 4.83 0.74
N ASN A 333 4.38 6.06 1.03
CA ASN A 333 2.95 6.39 1.23
C ASN A 333 2.11 6.24 -0.05
N THR A 334 2.74 6.37 -1.23
CA THR A 334 2.10 6.26 -2.54
C THR A 334 2.96 5.43 -3.49
N PHE A 335 2.35 4.93 -4.56
CA PHE A 335 3.06 4.06 -5.52
C PHE A 335 4.03 4.86 -6.38
N THR A 336 5.19 4.27 -6.65
CA THR A 336 6.27 4.87 -7.44
C THR A 336 6.80 3.91 -8.48
N HIS A 337 7.59 4.42 -9.42
CA HIS A 337 8.43 3.59 -10.28
C HIS A 337 9.84 3.56 -9.69
N ALA A 338 10.28 2.38 -9.23
CA ALA A 338 11.67 2.21 -8.80
C ALA A 338 12.62 2.40 -9.99
N LEU A 339 13.81 2.92 -9.73
CA LEU A 339 14.92 2.86 -10.68
C LEU A 339 15.53 1.46 -10.62
N LEU A 340 15.81 0.86 -11.78
CA LEU A 340 16.54 -0.40 -11.87
C LEU A 340 18.04 -0.14 -11.90
N VAL A 341 18.83 -1.12 -11.45
CA VAL A 341 20.30 -1.08 -11.49
C VAL A 341 20.78 -0.71 -12.90
N GLY A 342 21.71 0.25 -12.96
CA GLY A 342 22.28 0.76 -14.21
C GLY A 342 21.46 1.86 -14.89
N SER A 343 20.33 2.28 -14.30
CA SER A 343 19.53 3.40 -14.81
C SER A 343 20.38 4.67 -14.97
N PRO A 344 20.27 5.39 -16.10
CA PRO A 344 20.96 6.67 -16.31
C PRO A 344 20.39 7.82 -15.45
N ALA A 345 19.33 7.56 -14.67
CA ALA A 345 18.78 8.50 -13.70
C ALA A 345 19.53 8.50 -12.37
N ILE A 346 20.27 7.42 -12.07
CA ILE A 346 21.00 7.22 -10.81
C ILE A 346 22.15 8.23 -10.73
N ASP A 347 22.23 8.95 -9.61
CA ASP A 347 23.23 9.98 -9.29
C ASP A 347 23.37 11.08 -10.37
N ALA A 348 22.29 11.36 -11.11
CA ALA A 348 22.32 12.22 -12.29
C ALA A 348 21.53 13.53 -12.17
N GLY A 349 20.88 13.78 -11.04
CA GLY A 349 20.08 14.97 -10.77
C GLY A 349 20.88 16.17 -10.24
N ASP A 350 20.19 17.30 -10.10
CA ASP A 350 20.73 18.49 -9.46
C ASP A 350 20.50 18.48 -7.94
N ALA A 351 21.58 18.39 -7.16
CA ALA A 351 21.52 18.37 -5.70
C ALA A 351 20.94 19.66 -5.09
N ALA A 352 21.10 20.81 -5.73
CA ALA A 352 20.53 22.07 -5.23
C ALA A 352 19.01 22.07 -5.30
N THR A 353 18.44 21.55 -6.40
CA THR A 353 17.00 21.30 -6.54
C THR A 353 16.49 20.33 -5.48
N CYS A 354 17.26 19.29 -5.16
CA CYS A 354 16.89 18.30 -4.15
C CYS A 354 16.91 18.85 -2.71
N ALA A 355 17.83 19.77 -2.41
CA ALA A 355 17.91 20.44 -1.12
C ALA A 355 16.83 21.53 -0.92
N ALA A 356 16.32 22.11 -2.01
CA ALA A 356 15.36 23.20 -1.96
C ALA A 356 13.97 22.75 -1.49
N ALA A 357 13.26 23.62 -0.77
CA ALA A 357 11.84 23.41 -0.49
C ALA A 357 11.03 23.47 -1.80
N PRO A 358 9.98 22.63 -1.96
CA PRO A 358 9.42 21.72 -0.96
C PRO A 358 9.98 20.28 -1.02
N VAL A 359 11.03 20.00 -1.80
CA VAL A 359 11.66 18.65 -1.87
C VAL A 359 12.29 18.27 -0.54
N ASN A 360 13.05 19.20 0.06
CA ASN A 360 13.65 19.06 1.40
C ASN A 360 14.48 17.77 1.61
N ASN A 361 15.30 17.38 0.63
CA ASN A 361 16.16 16.19 0.72
C ASN A 361 15.38 14.91 1.03
N ARG A 362 14.18 14.80 0.45
CA ARG A 362 13.34 13.60 0.51
C ARG A 362 12.89 13.23 -0.89
N ASP A 363 12.73 11.93 -1.13
CA ASP A 363 12.03 11.43 -2.32
C ASP A 363 10.51 11.28 -2.04
N GLN A 364 9.76 10.74 -2.98
CA GLN A 364 8.31 10.54 -2.83
C GLN A 364 7.92 9.61 -1.68
N ARG A 365 8.79 8.66 -1.34
CA ARG A 365 8.57 7.70 -0.26
C ARG A 365 8.94 8.27 1.10
N ASN A 366 9.39 9.53 1.13
CA ASN A 366 9.95 10.19 2.29
C ASN A 366 11.29 9.57 2.75
N PHE A 367 12.02 8.90 1.86
CA PHE A 367 13.38 8.47 2.13
C PHE A 367 14.37 9.58 1.86
N ALA A 368 15.52 9.53 2.54
CA ALA A 368 16.58 10.52 2.36
C ALA A 368 17.09 10.53 0.92
N ARG A 369 17.38 11.73 0.43
CA ARG A 369 17.94 12.08 -0.88
C ARG A 369 18.89 13.28 -0.67
N PRO A 370 20.12 13.32 -1.20
CA PRO A 370 20.72 12.31 -2.05
C PRO A 370 21.21 11.07 -1.27
N VAL A 371 21.30 9.93 -1.96
CA VAL A 371 22.02 8.72 -1.54
C VAL A 371 22.98 8.32 -2.67
N ASP A 372 24.15 7.81 -2.34
CA ASP A 372 25.06 7.22 -3.32
C ASP A 372 24.43 5.94 -3.88
N GLY A 373 23.92 6.02 -5.11
CA GLY A 373 23.18 4.95 -5.75
C GLY A 373 24.04 4.06 -6.66
N ASN A 374 25.24 4.50 -7.00
CA ASN A 374 26.16 3.79 -7.90
C ASN A 374 27.45 3.29 -7.21
N ASP A 375 27.55 3.47 -5.88
CA ASP A 375 28.68 3.10 -5.02
C ASP A 375 30.02 3.74 -5.44
N ASP A 376 29.99 4.92 -6.07
CA ASP A 376 31.19 5.67 -6.48
C ASP A 376 31.73 6.63 -5.40
N THR A 377 31.13 6.61 -4.20
CA THR A 377 31.37 7.46 -3.03
C THR A 377 30.84 8.89 -3.14
N SER A 378 30.13 9.25 -4.21
CA SER A 378 29.54 10.56 -4.44
C SER A 378 28.02 10.50 -4.48
N ALA A 379 27.37 10.77 -3.34
CA ALA A 379 25.91 10.90 -3.27
C ALA A 379 25.40 12.12 -4.06
N VAL A 380 24.71 11.86 -5.17
CA VAL A 380 23.98 12.85 -5.96
C VAL A 380 22.52 12.42 -6.03
N CYS A 381 21.57 13.36 -6.06
CA CYS A 381 20.19 12.91 -6.09
C CYS A 381 19.82 12.38 -7.46
N ASP A 382 18.89 11.44 -7.48
CA ASP A 382 18.44 10.87 -8.74
C ASP A 382 17.47 11.79 -9.48
N ILE A 383 17.46 11.64 -10.80
CA ILE A 383 16.41 12.21 -11.63
C ILE A 383 15.11 11.45 -11.36
N GLY A 384 14.00 12.17 -11.19
CA GLY A 384 12.67 11.62 -10.99
C GLY A 384 12.25 11.55 -9.52
N SER A 385 11.17 10.82 -9.28
CA SER A 385 10.47 10.81 -7.99
C SER A 385 10.98 9.80 -6.96
N PHE A 386 11.97 8.99 -7.34
CA PHE A 386 12.50 7.88 -6.56
C PHE A 386 14.00 8.05 -6.37
N GLU A 387 14.49 7.85 -5.15
CA GLU A 387 15.92 7.75 -4.86
C GLU A 387 16.36 6.29 -4.79
N PHE A 388 17.08 5.84 -5.80
CA PHE A 388 17.80 4.60 -5.81
C PHE A 388 18.79 4.57 -4.67
N ARG A 389 18.80 3.42 -4.02
CA ARG A 389 19.79 3.05 -3.04
C ARG A 389 20.36 1.79 -3.61
N ALA A 390 21.65 1.79 -3.91
CA ALA A 390 22.32 0.52 -4.05
C ALA A 390 21.99 -0.25 -2.76
N THR A 391 21.33 -1.40 -2.89
CA THR A 391 21.35 -2.37 -1.81
C THR A 391 22.82 -2.57 -1.53
N ALA A 392 23.25 -2.32 -0.29
CA ALA A 392 24.61 -2.64 0.11
C ALA A 392 24.95 -4.04 -0.41
N SER A 393 26.18 -4.28 -0.87
CA SER A 393 26.58 -5.65 -1.20
C SER A 393 26.43 -6.49 0.07
N GLN A 394 25.36 -7.28 0.13
CA GLN A 394 24.93 -8.05 1.30
C GLN A 394 24.14 -9.29 0.85
N PRO A 395 24.20 -10.39 1.62
CA PRO A 395 23.22 -11.47 1.47
C PRO A 395 21.82 -10.95 1.82
N GLU A 396 20.78 -11.55 1.25
CA GLU A 396 19.38 -11.24 1.59
C GLU A 396 18.60 -12.55 1.70
N ILE A 397 18.23 -12.96 2.91
CA ILE A 397 17.57 -14.24 3.16
C ILE A 397 16.05 -14.17 2.92
N ASP A 398 15.51 -15.16 2.21
CA ASP A 398 14.06 -15.33 2.05
C ASP A 398 13.68 -16.77 2.39
N VAL A 399 12.78 -16.94 3.36
CA VAL A 399 12.31 -18.27 3.80
C VAL A 399 10.88 -18.46 3.33
N GLN A 400 10.61 -19.55 2.63
CA GLN A 400 9.30 -19.85 2.06
C GLN A 400 8.76 -21.20 2.54
N GLY A 401 7.48 -21.26 2.86
CA GLY A 401 6.70 -22.50 2.96
C GLY A 401 5.55 -22.45 1.95
N ASN A 402 5.15 -23.58 1.37
CA ASN A 402 4.21 -23.62 0.22
C ASN A 402 4.53 -22.63 -0.94
N ASN A 403 5.81 -22.33 -1.17
CA ASN A 403 6.28 -21.28 -2.10
C ASN A 403 5.76 -19.86 -1.80
N VAL A 404 5.40 -19.59 -0.55
CA VAL A 404 5.00 -18.26 -0.04
C VAL A 404 6.05 -17.79 0.94
N SER A 405 6.58 -16.58 0.74
CA SER A 405 7.54 -15.95 1.66
C SER A 405 6.92 -15.70 3.02
N ILE A 406 7.58 -16.22 4.05
CA ILE A 406 7.29 -15.98 5.46
C ILE A 406 8.11 -14.77 5.87
N THR A 407 7.57 -13.83 6.64
CA THR A 407 8.35 -12.64 7.05
C THR A 407 9.23 -12.95 8.27
N SER A 408 10.45 -12.39 8.35
CA SER A 408 11.26 -12.51 9.55
C SER A 408 10.58 -11.85 10.75
N GLY A 409 10.55 -12.57 11.88
CA GLY A 409 9.81 -12.19 13.09
C GLY A 409 8.31 -12.47 13.03
N ASP A 410 7.80 -13.22 12.05
CA ASP A 410 6.38 -13.57 11.99
C ASP A 410 5.96 -14.38 13.23
N THR A 411 4.84 -13.99 13.83
CA THR A 411 4.26 -14.57 15.05
C THR A 411 2.89 -15.17 14.82
N THR A 412 2.38 -15.15 13.58
CA THR A 412 1.02 -15.61 13.24
C THR A 412 1.08 -16.75 12.24
N PRO A 413 1.13 -18.01 12.71
CA PRO A 413 1.09 -19.17 11.83
C PRO A 413 -0.13 -19.19 10.91
N SER A 414 0.02 -19.77 9.73
CA SER A 414 -0.96 -19.78 8.65
C SER A 414 -0.87 -21.06 7.83
N THR A 415 -2.02 -21.52 7.34
CA THR A 415 -2.07 -22.65 6.39
C THR A 415 -1.67 -22.24 4.97
N ILE A 416 -1.47 -20.95 4.71
CA ILE A 416 -1.12 -20.44 3.37
C ILE A 416 0.36 -20.69 3.07
N ASP A 417 1.22 -20.54 4.07
CA ASP A 417 2.69 -20.64 3.99
C ASP A 417 3.24 -21.85 4.77
N ASP A 418 2.38 -22.84 5.05
CA ASP A 418 2.70 -24.07 5.78
C ASP A 418 3.28 -23.86 7.20
N THR A 419 3.09 -22.69 7.82
CA THR A 419 3.50 -22.48 9.21
C THR A 419 2.48 -23.05 10.22
N ASP A 420 1.23 -23.30 9.79
CA ASP A 420 0.22 -24.04 10.54
C ASP A 420 0.02 -25.47 10.00
N PHE A 421 0.37 -26.45 10.83
CA PHE A 421 0.34 -27.88 10.55
C PHE A 421 -1.06 -28.51 10.70
N GLY A 422 -2.06 -27.75 11.16
CA GLY A 422 -3.41 -28.26 11.37
C GLY A 422 -3.50 -29.30 12.49
N ARG A 423 -4.48 -30.22 12.39
CA ARG A 423 -4.69 -31.31 13.36
C ARG A 423 -3.85 -32.53 13.01
N ALA A 424 -3.19 -33.12 14.00
CA ALA A 424 -2.54 -34.44 13.93
C ALA A 424 -2.88 -35.27 15.17
N GLU A 425 -2.87 -36.60 15.05
CA GLU A 425 -3.08 -37.49 16.20
C GLU A 425 -1.94 -37.36 17.22
N ASP A 426 -2.27 -37.50 18.50
CA ASP A 426 -1.34 -37.33 19.63
C ASP A 426 -0.48 -38.57 19.94
N ASP A 427 -0.17 -39.36 18.92
CA ASP A 427 0.61 -40.62 19.01
C ASP A 427 2.14 -40.39 19.03
N GLY A 428 2.59 -39.14 18.93
CA GLY A 428 4.00 -38.77 18.84
C GLY A 428 4.66 -39.17 17.52
N ASN A 429 3.89 -39.59 16.52
CA ASN A 429 4.36 -39.87 15.18
C ASN A 429 4.49 -38.57 14.40
N PHE A 430 5.68 -38.30 13.88
CA PHE A 430 5.98 -37.13 13.07
C PHE A 430 5.43 -37.27 11.65
N ALA A 431 4.12 -37.46 11.52
CA ALA A 431 3.44 -37.81 10.28
C ALA A 431 3.10 -36.59 9.40
N THR A 432 2.87 -35.42 10.02
CA THR A 432 2.64 -34.17 9.28
C THR A 432 3.96 -33.46 9.04
N SER A 433 4.33 -33.24 7.78
CA SER A 433 5.62 -32.69 7.40
C SER A 433 5.46 -31.59 6.35
N HIS A 434 6.12 -30.46 6.56
CA HIS A 434 6.11 -29.31 5.67
C HIS A 434 7.52 -28.92 5.24
N LEU A 435 7.67 -28.58 3.96
CA LEU A 435 8.94 -28.23 3.32
C LEU A 435 9.15 -26.72 3.36
N PHE A 436 10.28 -26.29 3.91
CA PHE A 436 10.71 -24.90 3.91
C PHE A 436 11.93 -24.73 3.00
N THR A 437 11.93 -23.66 2.22
CA THR A 437 12.99 -23.30 1.27
C THR A 437 13.62 -21.98 1.69
N ILE A 438 14.95 -21.95 1.77
CA ILE A 438 15.75 -20.75 1.98
C ILE A 438 16.39 -20.34 0.66
N ASN A 439 16.09 -19.11 0.25
CA ASN A 439 16.68 -18.42 -0.89
C ASN A 439 17.59 -17.28 -0.43
N ASN A 440 18.52 -16.90 -1.29
CA ASN A 440 19.35 -15.72 -1.18
C ASN A 440 19.02 -14.78 -2.34
N LEU A 441 18.20 -13.78 -2.04
CA LEU A 441 17.80 -12.72 -2.98
C LEU A 441 18.89 -11.65 -3.14
N GLY A 442 19.94 -11.73 -2.32
CA GLY A 442 21.04 -10.79 -2.27
C GLY A 442 22.08 -11.03 -3.36
N ASN A 443 23.11 -10.19 -3.34
CA ASN A 443 24.21 -10.22 -4.31
C ASN A 443 25.55 -10.70 -3.72
N GLU A 444 25.59 -11.01 -2.41
CA GLU A 444 26.69 -11.70 -1.72
C GLU A 444 26.27 -13.10 -1.23
N GLN A 445 27.23 -13.91 -0.79
CA GLN A 445 26.99 -15.27 -0.30
C GLN A 445 26.23 -15.26 1.04
N LEU A 446 25.11 -15.98 1.11
CA LEU A 446 24.34 -16.20 2.33
C LEU A 446 24.86 -17.46 3.03
N ASP A 447 25.41 -17.30 4.23
CA ASP A 447 25.90 -18.39 5.07
C ASP A 447 24.87 -18.69 6.16
N ILE A 448 24.36 -19.93 6.17
CA ILE A 448 23.47 -20.44 7.21
C ILE A 448 24.31 -21.19 8.23
N SER A 449 24.38 -20.67 9.44
CA SER A 449 25.22 -21.22 10.53
C SER A 449 24.50 -22.29 11.33
N ASP A 450 23.22 -22.11 11.63
CA ASP A 450 22.43 -23.06 12.42
C ASP A 450 20.91 -22.86 12.21
N ILE A 451 20.11 -23.90 12.43
CA ILE A 451 18.64 -23.83 12.46
C ILE A 451 18.13 -24.56 13.71
N MET A 452 17.38 -23.86 14.55
CA MET A 452 16.91 -24.38 15.83
C MET A 452 15.42 -24.15 16.05
N LEU A 453 14.82 -25.02 16.87
CA LEU A 453 13.47 -24.86 17.41
C LEU A 453 13.53 -24.36 18.86
N SER A 454 12.65 -23.43 19.20
CA SER A 454 12.47 -22.90 20.55
C SER A 454 10.99 -22.73 20.90
N GLY A 455 10.68 -22.40 22.15
CA GLY A 455 9.31 -22.28 22.64
C GLY A 455 8.83 -23.51 23.42
N ALA A 456 7.61 -23.42 23.98
CA ALA A 456 7.06 -24.43 24.89
C ALA A 456 6.67 -25.74 24.17
N GLY A 457 6.15 -25.66 22.94
CA GLY A 457 5.72 -26.82 22.15
C GLY A 457 6.84 -27.42 21.28
N LYS A 458 8.08 -26.93 21.38
CA LYS A 458 9.18 -27.31 20.46
C LYS A 458 9.46 -28.81 20.39
N ASP A 459 9.14 -29.57 21.46
CA ASP A 459 9.42 -31.00 21.55
C ASP A 459 8.42 -31.86 20.74
N GLU A 460 7.33 -31.24 20.28
CA GLU A 460 6.35 -31.83 19.35
C GLU A 460 6.71 -31.56 17.87
N PHE A 461 7.79 -30.81 17.62
CA PHE A 461 8.30 -30.53 16.29
C PHE A 461 9.71 -31.10 16.10
N ARG A 462 10.07 -31.41 14.86
CA ARG A 462 11.41 -31.93 14.52
C ARG A 462 11.90 -31.32 13.21
N LEU A 463 13.18 -30.93 13.19
CA LEU A 463 13.86 -30.52 11.96
C LEU A 463 14.47 -31.72 11.24
N THR A 464 14.20 -31.85 9.94
CA THR A 464 14.77 -32.88 9.07
C THR A 464 15.40 -32.22 7.85
N PHE A 465 16.69 -32.40 7.61
CA PHE A 465 17.40 -31.74 6.51
C PHE A 465 17.50 -32.64 5.27
N VAL A 466 17.39 -32.03 4.08
CA VAL A 466 17.61 -32.72 2.81
C VAL A 466 19.05 -32.45 2.34
N GLY A 467 19.87 -33.48 2.28
CA GLY A 467 21.27 -33.35 1.88
C GLY A 467 22.18 -33.01 3.06
N SER A 468 22.84 -31.85 3.04
CA SER A 468 23.79 -31.43 4.07
C SER A 468 23.10 -30.63 5.18
N ASN A 469 23.43 -30.92 6.44
CA ASN A 469 23.00 -30.10 7.57
C ASN A 469 23.77 -28.76 7.60
N PRO A 470 23.22 -27.70 8.23
CA PRO A 470 23.99 -26.51 8.57
C PRO A 470 25.26 -26.86 9.38
N PRO A 471 26.38 -26.13 9.21
CA PRO A 471 26.50 -24.92 8.40
C PRO A 471 26.55 -25.19 6.88
N THR A 472 25.93 -24.31 6.10
CA THR A 472 25.85 -24.38 4.63
C THR A 472 25.78 -22.98 4.04
N SER A 473 25.87 -22.85 2.73
CA SER A 473 25.78 -21.55 2.05
C SER A 473 24.88 -21.60 0.83
N VAL A 474 24.14 -20.51 0.59
CA VAL A 474 23.27 -20.32 -0.56
C VAL A 474 23.86 -19.22 -1.44
N PRO A 475 24.18 -19.50 -2.72
CA PRO A 475 24.79 -18.51 -3.61
C PRO A 475 23.85 -17.32 -3.86
N PRO A 476 24.37 -16.13 -4.19
CA PRO A 476 23.53 -14.98 -4.50
C PRO A 476 22.65 -15.21 -5.74
N ASN A 477 21.41 -14.70 -5.70
CA ASN A 477 20.39 -14.89 -6.74
C ASN A 477 20.20 -16.37 -7.13
N ASN A 478 20.17 -17.26 -6.15
CA ASN A 478 20.11 -18.71 -6.35
C ASN A 478 18.88 -19.14 -7.17
N THR A 479 19.03 -20.21 -7.95
CA THR A 479 17.90 -20.90 -8.56
C THR A 479 17.27 -21.88 -7.57
N PRO A 480 16.05 -22.42 -7.81
CA PRO A 480 15.46 -23.45 -6.94
C PRO A 480 16.31 -24.71 -6.76
N GLN A 481 17.26 -24.99 -7.67
CA GLN A 481 18.21 -26.10 -7.53
C GLN A 481 19.36 -25.80 -6.57
N ASP A 482 19.64 -24.52 -6.36
CA ASP A 482 20.73 -24.00 -5.52
C ASP A 482 20.22 -23.57 -4.13
N SER A 483 18.89 -23.55 -3.93
CA SER A 483 18.25 -23.24 -2.63
C SER A 483 18.61 -24.27 -1.57
N PHE A 484 18.63 -23.83 -0.30
CA PHE A 484 18.70 -24.74 0.83
C PHE A 484 17.30 -25.11 1.30
N VAL A 485 17.04 -26.38 1.61
CA VAL A 485 15.70 -26.83 2.03
C VAL A 485 15.77 -27.71 3.27
N PHE A 486 14.74 -27.59 4.11
CA PHE A 486 14.57 -28.41 5.31
C PHE A 486 13.08 -28.67 5.55
N PHE A 487 12.78 -29.79 6.20
CA PHE A 487 11.45 -30.11 6.68
C PHE A 487 11.32 -29.74 8.15
N VAL A 488 10.13 -29.30 8.52
CA VAL A 488 9.66 -29.33 9.89
C VAL A 488 8.58 -30.41 9.94
N ASP A 489 8.74 -31.37 10.85
CA ASP A 489 7.76 -32.41 11.10
C ASP A 489 7.02 -32.10 12.41
N PHE A 490 5.70 -32.32 12.44
CA PHE A 490 4.85 -32.20 13.63
C PHE A 490 4.34 -33.58 14.04
N GLY A 491 4.52 -33.91 15.33
CA GLY A 491 4.11 -35.17 15.94
C GLY A 491 3.76 -34.96 17.41
N PRO A 492 2.54 -34.47 17.72
CA PRO A 492 2.14 -34.15 19.08
C PRO A 492 2.03 -35.41 19.94
N ARG A 493 2.32 -35.31 21.23
CA ARG A 493 2.13 -36.40 22.22
C ARG A 493 0.99 -36.14 23.20
N THR A 494 0.38 -34.96 23.10
CA THR A 494 -0.73 -34.55 23.95
C THR A 494 -1.74 -33.76 23.15
N PRO A 495 -3.03 -33.80 23.51
CA PRO A 495 -4.04 -33.00 22.84
C PRO A 495 -3.84 -31.50 23.08
N GLY A 496 -4.28 -30.69 22.12
CA GLY A 496 -4.29 -29.24 22.21
C GLY A 496 -3.29 -28.53 21.29
N LEU A 497 -3.28 -27.20 21.37
CA LEU A 497 -2.45 -26.35 20.52
C LEU A 497 -0.99 -26.34 20.99
N HIS A 498 -0.08 -26.68 20.08
CA HIS A 498 1.36 -26.66 20.27
C HIS A 498 1.98 -25.60 19.38
N GLN A 499 2.85 -24.76 19.96
CA GLN A 499 3.53 -23.68 19.24
C GLN A 499 5.03 -23.73 19.49
N ALA A 500 5.80 -23.43 18.44
CA ALA A 500 7.24 -23.30 18.48
C ALA A 500 7.71 -22.15 17.58
N THR A 501 8.97 -21.77 17.72
CA THR A 501 9.62 -20.76 16.87
C THR A 501 10.82 -21.41 16.19
N VAL A 502 10.87 -21.30 14.86
CA VAL A 502 12.05 -21.62 14.06
C VAL A 502 12.98 -20.41 14.09
N SER A 503 14.27 -20.64 14.33
CA SER A 503 15.32 -19.61 14.34
C SER A 503 16.49 -20.05 13.48
N ILE A 504 16.82 -19.28 12.45
CA ILE A 504 17.87 -19.56 11.47
C ILE A 504 18.98 -18.53 11.66
N ALA A 505 20.11 -18.95 12.24
CA ALA A 505 21.29 -18.11 12.36
C ALA A 505 21.99 -17.99 11.00
N ASN A 506 22.21 -16.78 10.52
CA ASN A 506 22.74 -16.51 9.18
C ASN A 506 23.71 -15.30 9.17
N ASN A 507 24.20 -14.87 8.01
CA ASN A 507 25.08 -13.69 7.87
C ASN A 507 24.40 -12.48 7.20
N ASP A 508 23.07 -12.48 7.16
CA ASP A 508 22.27 -11.32 6.75
C ASP A 508 22.07 -10.37 7.95
N ASP A 509 22.69 -9.20 7.89
CA ASP A 509 22.87 -8.32 9.04
C ASP A 509 21.55 -7.77 9.60
N ASN A 510 20.50 -7.62 8.78
CA ASN A 510 19.19 -7.12 9.21
C ASN A 510 18.22 -8.24 9.62
N GLU A 511 18.51 -9.50 9.29
CA GLU A 511 17.61 -10.64 9.47
C GLU A 511 18.31 -11.85 10.10
N ASN A 512 19.31 -11.60 10.95
CA ASN A 512 20.00 -12.62 11.73
C ASN A 512 19.74 -12.50 13.26
N PRO A 513 19.11 -13.51 13.89
CA PRO A 513 18.55 -14.71 13.26
C PRO A 513 17.25 -14.40 12.51
N TYR A 514 16.97 -15.19 11.48
CA TYR A 514 15.67 -15.19 10.81
C TYR A 514 14.72 -16.03 11.63
N THR A 515 13.58 -15.47 12.04
CA THR A 515 12.67 -16.17 12.96
C THR A 515 11.24 -16.20 12.44
N PHE A 516 10.51 -17.27 12.71
CA PHE A 516 9.06 -17.33 12.49
C PHE A 516 8.40 -18.36 13.41
N ALA A 517 7.14 -18.11 13.77
CA ALA A 517 6.33 -19.02 14.56
C ALA A 517 5.73 -20.13 13.70
N ILE A 518 5.58 -21.31 14.30
CA ILE A 518 4.85 -22.46 13.75
C ILE A 518 3.87 -23.00 14.77
N GLN A 519 2.78 -23.61 14.32
CA GLN A 519 1.80 -24.24 15.21
C GLN A 519 1.25 -25.55 14.65
N GLY A 520 0.70 -26.38 15.54
CA GLY A 520 -0.09 -27.55 15.18
C GLY A 520 -0.97 -27.95 16.36
N THR A 521 -2.07 -28.65 16.11
CA THR A 521 -3.02 -29.09 17.14
C THR A 521 -2.98 -30.61 17.27
N GLY A 522 -2.68 -31.11 18.47
CA GLY A 522 -2.85 -32.52 18.81
C GLY A 522 -4.32 -32.85 19.01
N GLY A 523 -4.83 -33.86 18.31
CA GLY A 523 -6.09 -34.52 18.61
C GLY A 523 -5.83 -35.84 19.30
N ALA A 524 -6.74 -36.27 20.19
CA ALA A 524 -6.68 -37.62 20.72
C ALA A 524 -6.87 -38.62 19.57
N ALA A 525 -6.09 -39.71 19.58
CA ALA A 525 -6.14 -40.77 18.59
C ALA A 525 -7.58 -41.25 18.30
N ASP A 526 -7.89 -41.35 17.00
CA ASP A 526 -9.16 -41.79 16.42
C ASP A 526 -8.83 -42.75 15.27
N GLY A 527 -8.98 -44.04 15.53
CA GLY A 527 -8.48 -45.13 14.69
C GLY A 527 -9.30 -45.37 13.43
N ASP A 528 -10.60 -45.06 13.46
CA ASP A 528 -11.51 -45.23 12.33
C ASP A 528 -11.96 -43.90 11.70
N ASN A 529 -11.53 -42.77 12.26
CA ASN A 529 -11.73 -41.40 11.80
C ASN A 529 -13.20 -40.97 11.76
N ASP A 530 -13.99 -41.41 12.75
CA ASP A 530 -15.41 -41.06 12.84
C ASP A 530 -15.68 -39.75 13.62
N GLY A 531 -14.64 -39.20 14.26
CA GLY A 531 -14.68 -37.97 15.04
C GLY A 531 -14.78 -38.19 16.56
N ILE A 532 -14.85 -39.42 17.04
CA ILE A 532 -14.81 -39.80 18.45
C ILE A 532 -13.45 -40.44 18.76
N PRO A 533 -12.71 -39.96 19.77
CA PRO A 533 -11.43 -40.58 20.12
C PRO A 533 -11.58 -42.01 20.64
N ASP A 534 -10.65 -42.91 20.28
CA ASP A 534 -10.63 -44.34 20.64
C ASP A 534 -10.87 -44.60 22.13
N GLY A 535 -10.39 -43.72 23.00
CA GLY A 535 -10.52 -43.85 24.46
C GLY A 535 -11.92 -43.56 25.01
N THR A 536 -12.79 -42.96 24.19
CA THR A 536 -14.19 -42.63 24.50
C THR A 536 -15.18 -43.26 23.53
N ASP A 537 -14.67 -43.93 22.51
CA ASP A 537 -15.43 -44.59 21.46
C ASP A 537 -15.90 -45.98 21.93
N ASN A 538 -17.20 -46.25 21.83
CA ASN A 538 -17.77 -47.57 22.10
C ASN A 538 -17.57 -48.58 20.96
N CYS A 539 -17.09 -48.13 19.78
CA CYS A 539 -16.61 -48.95 18.68
C CYS A 539 -15.29 -48.45 18.05
N PRO A 540 -14.14 -48.50 18.77
CA PRO A 540 -12.85 -47.88 18.36
C PRO A 540 -12.23 -48.29 17.01
N ALA A 541 -12.86 -49.19 16.27
CA ALA A 541 -12.38 -49.67 14.98
C ALA A 541 -13.49 -49.71 13.91
N VAL A 542 -14.69 -49.25 14.24
CA VAL A 542 -15.87 -49.26 13.37
C VAL A 542 -16.61 -47.93 13.54
N SER A 543 -16.43 -47.06 12.56
CA SER A 543 -17.00 -45.70 12.55
C SER A 543 -18.48 -45.67 12.93
N ASN A 544 -18.79 -45.07 14.07
CA ASN A 544 -20.13 -44.86 14.61
C ASN A 544 -20.23 -43.50 15.35
N PRO A 545 -20.26 -42.37 14.60
CA PRO A 545 -20.26 -41.03 15.20
C PRO A 545 -21.44 -40.73 16.15
N ASP A 546 -22.50 -41.54 16.12
CA ASP A 546 -23.68 -41.42 16.98
C ASP A 546 -23.54 -42.17 18.32
N GLN A 547 -22.53 -43.03 18.46
CA GLN A 547 -22.20 -43.76 19.69
C GLN A 547 -23.42 -44.52 20.24
N ALA A 548 -24.26 -45.05 19.35
CA ALA A 548 -25.44 -45.82 19.73
C ALA A 548 -25.01 -47.08 20.53
N ASN A 549 -25.77 -47.38 21.57
CA ASN A 549 -25.53 -48.45 22.54
C ASN A 549 -26.87 -48.74 23.22
N PHE A 550 -27.62 -49.67 22.65
CA PHE A 550 -29.01 -49.88 23.01
C PHE A 550 -29.15 -50.61 24.36
N ASP A 551 -28.31 -51.59 24.65
CA ASP A 551 -28.34 -52.39 25.87
C ASP A 551 -27.55 -51.78 27.06
N GLY A 552 -26.67 -50.82 26.79
CA GLY A 552 -25.84 -50.12 27.76
C GLY A 552 -24.64 -50.89 28.28
N ASP A 553 -24.17 -51.95 27.61
CA ASP A 553 -23.08 -52.80 28.12
C ASP A 553 -21.66 -52.20 27.92
N GLY A 554 -21.56 -51.24 27.00
CA GLY A 554 -20.37 -50.45 26.70
C GLY A 554 -19.78 -50.73 25.32
N GLN A 555 -20.23 -51.77 24.62
CA GLN A 555 -20.04 -51.95 23.19
C GLN A 555 -21.10 -51.12 22.45
N GLY A 556 -20.80 -50.64 21.24
CA GLY A 556 -21.76 -49.89 20.44
C GLY A 556 -22.47 -50.74 19.42
N ASP A 557 -23.70 -50.37 19.05
CA ASP A 557 -24.56 -51.11 18.11
C ASP A 557 -23.85 -51.38 16.75
N ALA A 558 -22.91 -50.53 16.37
CA ALA A 558 -22.15 -50.70 15.13
C ALA A 558 -21.13 -51.86 15.15
N CYS A 559 -20.70 -52.28 16.34
CA CYS A 559 -19.69 -53.32 16.55
C CYS A 559 -20.14 -54.41 17.52
N ASP A 560 -21.35 -54.32 18.06
CA ASP A 560 -22.07 -55.41 18.70
C ASP A 560 -22.68 -56.34 17.63
N ALA A 561 -23.01 -57.56 18.02
CA ALA A 561 -23.73 -58.51 17.18
C ALA A 561 -25.09 -58.88 17.78
N ASP A 562 -25.44 -58.36 18.95
CA ASP A 562 -26.67 -58.59 19.71
C ASP A 562 -27.03 -57.28 20.44
N ASP A 563 -27.54 -56.29 19.69
CA ASP A 563 -27.69 -54.88 20.09
C ASP A 563 -28.57 -54.69 21.35
N ASP A 564 -29.49 -55.61 21.65
CA ASP A 564 -30.36 -55.56 22.84
C ASP A 564 -30.08 -56.62 23.90
N ASN A 565 -29.07 -57.46 23.66
CA ASN A 565 -28.56 -58.48 24.55
C ASN A 565 -29.66 -59.44 25.07
N ASP A 566 -30.69 -59.71 24.26
CA ASP A 566 -31.73 -60.69 24.56
C ASP A 566 -31.22 -62.13 24.35
N GLY A 567 -30.08 -62.31 23.68
CA GLY A 567 -29.45 -63.60 23.39
C GLY A 567 -29.70 -64.11 21.97
N LEU A 568 -30.29 -63.29 21.09
CA LEU A 568 -30.48 -63.54 19.68
C LEU A 568 -29.78 -62.44 18.86
N SER A 569 -28.67 -62.80 18.20
CA SER A 569 -27.92 -61.83 17.38
C SER A 569 -28.77 -61.10 16.32
N ASP A 570 -28.41 -59.86 15.97
CA ASP A 570 -29.13 -59.01 14.99
C ASP A 570 -29.36 -59.70 13.64
N VAL A 571 -28.42 -60.54 13.23
CA VAL A 571 -28.52 -61.32 11.98
C VAL A 571 -29.66 -62.33 12.03
N ASN A 572 -29.86 -62.97 13.19
CA ASN A 572 -30.93 -63.94 13.41
C ASN A 572 -32.28 -63.24 13.60
N GLU A 573 -32.30 -62.09 14.26
CA GLU A 573 -33.51 -61.27 14.41
C GLU A 573 -34.01 -60.72 13.08
N ALA A 574 -33.09 -60.18 12.27
CA ALA A 574 -33.41 -59.75 10.90
C ALA A 574 -33.98 -60.92 10.06
N ALA A 575 -33.52 -62.14 10.31
CA ALA A 575 -34.04 -63.34 9.66
C ALA A 575 -35.42 -63.78 10.20
N ALA A 576 -35.69 -63.55 11.48
CA ALA A 576 -36.96 -63.84 12.14
C ALA A 576 -38.01 -62.73 11.99
N GLY A 577 -37.59 -61.53 11.61
CA GLY A 577 -38.44 -60.34 11.52
C GLY A 577 -38.68 -59.63 12.86
N THR A 578 -37.84 -59.90 13.86
CA THR A 578 -37.79 -59.18 15.14
C THR A 578 -36.86 -57.96 15.03
N ASN A 579 -36.89 -57.07 16.03
CA ASN A 579 -36.19 -55.79 16.03
C ASN A 579 -34.93 -55.86 16.90
N PRO A 580 -33.72 -55.69 16.32
CA PRO A 580 -32.46 -55.76 17.07
C PRO A 580 -32.27 -54.77 18.21
N HIS A 581 -33.10 -53.73 18.26
CA HIS A 581 -33.08 -52.76 19.33
C HIS A 581 -34.34 -52.90 20.19
N ASN A 582 -34.81 -54.13 20.47
CA ASN A 582 -35.92 -54.38 21.36
C ASN A 582 -36.03 -55.86 21.74
N PRO A 583 -35.73 -56.24 23.01
CA PRO A 583 -35.62 -57.65 23.42
C PRO A 583 -36.96 -58.41 23.47
N ASP A 584 -38.07 -57.73 23.17
CA ASP A 584 -39.44 -58.24 23.11
C ASP A 584 -40.21 -57.44 22.04
N THR A 585 -40.08 -57.84 20.77
CA THR A 585 -40.58 -57.06 19.62
C THR A 585 -42.09 -56.86 19.65
N ASP A 586 -42.85 -57.86 20.08
CA ASP A 586 -44.32 -57.81 20.08
C ASP A 586 -44.95 -57.38 21.43
N ASN A 587 -44.10 -57.15 22.44
CA ASN A 587 -44.44 -56.68 23.78
C ASN A 587 -45.40 -57.62 24.52
N ASP A 588 -45.29 -58.92 24.30
CA ASP A 588 -46.13 -59.92 24.96
C ASP A 588 -45.57 -60.43 26.30
N THR A 589 -44.38 -59.93 26.71
CA THR A 589 -43.59 -60.26 27.90
C THR A 589 -42.71 -61.51 27.80
N VAL A 590 -42.67 -62.16 26.63
CA VAL A 590 -41.69 -63.18 26.27
C VAL A 590 -40.63 -62.53 25.37
N GLY A 591 -39.36 -62.90 25.54
CA GLY A 591 -38.28 -62.33 24.72
C GLY A 591 -38.24 -62.97 23.34
N ASP A 592 -37.73 -62.25 22.34
CA ASP A 592 -37.67 -62.71 20.96
C ASP A 592 -36.86 -64.01 20.84
N ASN A 593 -35.79 -64.15 21.62
CA ASN A 593 -35.01 -65.38 21.78
C ASN A 593 -35.82 -66.65 22.13
N SER A 594 -37.03 -66.49 22.69
CA SER A 594 -37.90 -67.55 23.17
C SER A 594 -39.13 -67.76 22.29
N ASP A 595 -39.46 -66.79 21.44
CA ASP A 595 -40.56 -66.88 20.47
C ASP A 595 -40.14 -67.55 19.15
N ILE A 596 -38.85 -67.50 18.85
CA ILE A 596 -38.29 -68.03 17.61
C ILE A 596 -37.90 -69.51 17.83
N CYS A 597 -38.78 -70.42 17.41
CA CYS A 597 -38.59 -71.89 17.47
C CYS A 597 -37.79 -72.49 16.31
#